data_AF-A0A774MVB8-F1
#
_entry.id   AF-A0A774MVB8-F1
#
_cell.length_a   1.000
_cell.length_b   1.000
_cell.length_c   1.000
_cell.angle_alpha   90.00
_cell.angle_beta   90.00
_cell.angle_gamma   90.00
#
_symmetry.space_group_name_H-M   'P 1'
#
loop_
_entity.id
_entity.type
_entity.pdbx_description
1 polymer ?
#
loop_
_entity_poly.entity_id
_entity_poly.type
_entity_poly.pdbx_seq_one_letter_code
_entity_poly.pdbx_strand_id
1 'polypeptide(L)'
;MSKKIAVIGECMIELSQKGADVQRGFGGDTLNTSVYIARQVDSAALAVHYVTALGTDSFSQQMLEAWQHENVDTSLTQRMENRLPGLYYIETDDTGERTFYYWRNEAAAKFWLESEQSAAICETLATFDYLYLSGISLAILSPTSRDKLLSLLR
;
A
#
# COMPACT_ATOMS: atom_id res chain seq x y z
N MET A 1 26.06 -3.55 4.08
CA MET A 1 24.64 -3.79 4.40
C MET A 1 23.81 -3.37 3.20
N SER A 2 22.72 -4.09 2.90
CA SER A 2 21.76 -3.69 1.85
C SER A 2 21.15 -2.33 2.21
N LYS A 3 20.95 -1.47 1.21
CA LYS A 3 20.19 -0.23 1.38
C LYS A 3 18.71 -0.56 1.57
N LYS A 4 17.94 0.33 2.20
CA LYS A 4 16.49 0.12 2.41
C LYS A 4 15.68 1.25 1.82
N ILE A 5 14.66 0.89 1.04
CA ILE A 5 13.60 1.81 0.60
C ILE A 5 12.27 1.42 1.26
N ALA A 6 11.60 2.39 1.88
CA ALA A 6 10.21 2.25 2.32
C ALA A 6 9.31 3.01 1.35
N VAL A 7 8.36 2.29 0.78
CA VAL A 7 7.35 2.82 -0.12
C VAL A 7 6.04 2.88 0.65
N ILE A 8 5.52 4.09 0.85
CA ILE A 8 4.39 4.38 1.74
C ILE A 8 3.14 4.70 0.92
N GLY A 9 2.04 4.00 1.15
CA GLY A 9 0.78 4.31 0.48
C GLY A 9 -0.33 3.28 0.70
N GLU A 10 -1.20 3.12 -0.30
CA GLU A 10 -2.36 2.24 -0.23
C GLU A 10 -2.35 1.25 -1.40
N CYS A 11 -2.65 -0.01 -1.08
CA CYS A 11 -3.09 -1.00 -2.06
C CYS A 11 -4.53 -1.37 -1.73
N MET A 12 -5.34 -1.53 -2.78
CA MET A 12 -6.75 -1.84 -2.68
C MET A 12 -7.05 -3.20 -3.32
N ILE A 13 -8.18 -3.78 -2.92
CA ILE A 13 -8.80 -4.88 -3.67
C ILE A 13 -9.21 -4.31 -5.03
N GLU A 14 -8.78 -4.96 -6.10
CA GLU A 14 -9.19 -4.64 -7.47
C GLU A 14 -10.23 -5.64 -7.92
N LEU A 15 -11.36 -5.15 -8.42
CA LEU A 15 -12.29 -5.92 -9.24
C LEU A 15 -12.27 -5.35 -10.65
N SER A 16 -11.96 -6.17 -11.65
CA SER A 16 -11.95 -5.76 -13.05
C SER A 16 -12.98 -6.57 -13.85
N GLN A 17 -13.89 -5.86 -14.51
CA GLN A 17 -14.91 -6.46 -15.34
C GLN A 17 -14.51 -6.38 -16.81
N LYS A 18 -14.64 -7.51 -17.51
CA LYS A 18 -14.53 -7.61 -18.95
C LYS A 18 -15.70 -8.42 -19.50
N GLY A 19 -16.67 -7.75 -20.11
CA GLY A 19 -17.94 -8.38 -20.49
C GLY A 19 -18.69 -8.88 -19.26
N ALA A 20 -19.00 -10.18 -19.22
CA ALA A 20 -19.66 -10.82 -18.07
C ALA A 20 -18.68 -11.32 -16.99
N ASP A 21 -17.38 -11.38 -17.28
CA ASP A 21 -16.38 -11.90 -16.36
C ASP A 21 -15.90 -10.82 -15.40
N VAL A 22 -15.84 -11.15 -14.11
CA VAL A 22 -15.26 -10.29 -13.07
C VAL A 22 -14.06 -11.02 -12.47
N GLN A 23 -12.89 -10.40 -12.62
CA GLN A 23 -11.65 -10.88 -12.03
C GLN A 23 -11.31 -10.06 -10.79
N ARG A 24 -10.73 -10.73 -9.79
CA ARG A 24 -10.24 -10.08 -8.57
C ARG A 24 -8.73 -10.10 -8.53
N GLY A 25 -8.15 -8.95 -8.24
CA GLY A 25 -6.73 -8.76 -7.99
C GLY A 25 -6.49 -7.75 -6.87
N PHE A 26 -5.30 -7.17 -6.87
CA PHE A 26 -4.88 -6.12 -5.94
C PHE A 26 -4.10 -5.06 -6.70
N GLY A 27 -4.30 -3.78 -6.39
CA GLY A 27 -3.63 -2.70 -7.09
C GLY A 27 -3.55 -1.40 -6.28
N GLY A 28 -2.47 -0.67 -6.52
CA GLY A 28 -2.19 0.63 -5.92
C GLY A 28 -0.95 1.22 -6.58
N ASP A 29 -0.93 2.53 -6.78
CA ASP A 29 0.16 3.23 -7.48
C ASP A 29 1.52 3.01 -6.80
N THR A 30 1.55 3.11 -5.47
CA THR A 30 2.75 2.91 -4.67
C THR A 30 3.14 1.43 -4.58
N LEU A 31 2.17 0.51 -4.47
CA LEU A 31 2.48 -0.93 -4.47
C LEU A 31 3.07 -1.37 -5.81
N ASN A 32 2.47 -0.93 -6.91
CA ASN A 32 2.97 -1.23 -8.25
C ASN A 32 4.43 -0.79 -8.36
N THR A 33 4.74 0.42 -7.89
CA THR A 33 6.11 0.93 -7.81
C THR A 33 7.02 0.00 -6.99
N SER A 34 6.61 -0.45 -5.80
CA SER A 34 7.37 -1.40 -4.97
C SER A 34 7.67 -2.71 -5.69
N VAL A 35 6.67 -3.33 -6.30
CA VAL A 35 6.82 -4.61 -7.02
C VAL A 35 7.79 -4.46 -8.18
N TYR A 36 7.66 -3.38 -8.96
CA TYR A 36 8.58 -3.16 -10.08
C TYR A 36 10.01 -2.87 -9.64
N ILE A 37 10.23 -2.20 -8.52
CA ILE A 37 11.58 -2.04 -7.94
C ILE A 37 12.11 -3.42 -7.51
N ALA A 38 11.34 -4.17 -6.73
CA ALA A 38 11.76 -5.47 -6.18
C ALA A 38 12.15 -6.48 -7.27
N ARG A 39 11.45 -6.49 -8.41
CA ARG A 39 11.78 -7.35 -9.56
C ARG A 39 13.07 -6.98 -10.30
N GLN A 40 13.59 -5.77 -10.11
CA GLN A 40 14.69 -5.24 -10.93
C GLN A 40 16.00 -5.02 -10.15
N VAL A 41 15.95 -5.09 -8.81
CA VAL A 41 17.13 -4.87 -7.97
C VAL A 41 17.65 -6.18 -7.40
N ASP A 42 18.96 -6.23 -7.14
CA ASP A 42 19.53 -7.25 -6.27
C ASP A 42 19.10 -6.96 -4.82
N SER A 43 18.43 -7.91 -4.17
CA SER A 43 17.95 -7.76 -2.79
C SER A 43 19.10 -7.58 -1.78
N ALA A 44 20.32 -8.05 -2.12
CA ALA A 44 21.52 -7.78 -1.34
C ALA A 44 22.00 -6.32 -1.44
N ALA A 45 21.59 -5.61 -2.50
CA ALA A 45 21.91 -4.20 -2.72
C ALA A 45 20.80 -3.25 -2.23
N LEU A 46 19.53 -3.58 -2.47
CA LEU A 46 18.37 -2.78 -2.04
C LEU A 46 17.20 -3.67 -1.59
N ALA A 47 16.82 -3.54 -0.32
CA ALA A 47 15.60 -4.13 0.24
C ALA A 47 14.40 -3.18 0.07
N VAL A 48 13.30 -3.71 -0.46
CA VAL A 48 12.05 -2.97 -0.72
C VAL A 48 11.03 -3.30 0.36
N HIS A 49 10.60 -2.29 1.12
CA HIS A 49 9.57 -2.42 2.14
C HIS A 49 8.31 -1.67 1.70
N TYR A 50 7.15 -2.31 1.83
CA TYR A 50 5.87 -1.64 1.65
C TYR A 50 5.24 -1.31 3.00
N VAL A 51 4.87 -0.04 3.15
CA VAL A 51 4.40 0.49 4.43
C VAL A 51 2.99 1.02 4.25
N THR A 52 2.07 0.30 4.84
CA THR A 52 0.64 0.53 4.77
C THR A 52 -0.06 -0.07 5.99
N ALA A 53 -1.38 -0.06 6.01
CA ALA A 53 -2.17 -0.82 6.96
C ALA A 53 -3.26 -1.61 6.23
N LEU A 54 -3.50 -2.83 6.69
CA LEU A 54 -4.50 -3.75 6.17
C LEU A 54 -5.41 -4.26 7.30
N GLY A 55 -6.50 -4.94 6.93
CA GLY A 55 -7.36 -5.64 7.88
C GLY A 55 -6.74 -6.94 8.40
N THR A 56 -7.42 -7.65 9.29
CA THR A 56 -7.07 -9.04 9.68
C THR A 56 -7.78 -10.10 8.82
N ASP A 57 -8.53 -9.66 7.82
CA ASP A 57 -9.32 -10.51 6.91
C ASP A 57 -8.49 -11.28 5.88
N SER A 58 -9.16 -12.18 5.16
CA SER A 58 -8.53 -13.06 4.17
C SER A 58 -8.07 -12.36 2.89
N PHE A 59 -8.66 -11.23 2.49
CA PHE A 59 -8.14 -10.44 1.35
C PHE A 59 -6.82 -9.78 1.75
N SER A 60 -6.80 -9.18 2.93
CA SER A 60 -5.60 -8.61 3.53
C SER A 60 -4.49 -9.66 3.66
N GLN A 61 -4.81 -10.91 3.99
CA GLN A 61 -3.81 -12.00 4.05
C GLN A 61 -3.26 -12.34 2.65
N GLN A 62 -4.14 -12.53 1.66
CA GLN A 62 -3.73 -12.81 0.28
C GLN A 62 -2.87 -11.69 -0.33
N MET A 63 -3.15 -10.43 0.03
CA MET A 63 -2.32 -9.28 -0.35
C MET A 63 -0.89 -9.44 0.16
N LEU A 64 -0.71 -9.70 1.46
CA LEU A 64 0.61 -9.88 2.06
C LEU A 64 1.38 -11.01 1.39
N GLU A 65 0.75 -12.16 1.19
CA GLU A 65 1.37 -13.33 0.56
C GLU A 65 1.82 -13.01 -0.87
N ALA A 66 0.97 -12.33 -1.64
CA ALA A 66 1.31 -11.91 -3.00
C ALA A 66 2.52 -10.96 -3.03
N TRP A 67 2.58 -9.99 -2.11
CA TRP A 67 3.69 -9.02 -2.08
C TRP A 67 4.99 -9.65 -1.61
N GLN A 68 4.92 -10.54 -0.62
CA GLN A 68 6.07 -11.30 -0.14
C GLN A 68 6.64 -12.21 -1.24
N HIS A 69 5.77 -12.80 -2.09
CA HIS A 69 6.20 -13.57 -3.26
C HIS A 69 6.97 -12.71 -4.29
N GLU A 70 6.66 -11.41 -4.35
CA GLU A 70 7.37 -10.42 -5.18
C GLU A 70 8.64 -9.86 -4.50
N ASN A 71 9.07 -10.44 -3.37
CA ASN A 71 10.19 -9.97 -2.55
C ASN A 71 9.99 -8.56 -1.97
N VAL A 72 8.74 -8.15 -1.74
CA VAL A 72 8.40 -6.92 -1.03
C VAL A 72 8.21 -7.24 0.45
N ASP A 73 9.04 -6.64 1.30
CA ASP A 73 8.97 -6.81 2.75
C ASP A 73 7.74 -6.07 3.33
N THR A 74 7.01 -6.76 4.19
CA THR A 74 5.76 -6.27 4.80
C THR A 74 5.86 -6.16 6.32
N SER A 75 7.06 -6.20 6.91
CA SER A 75 7.26 -6.19 8.37
C SER A 75 6.76 -4.91 9.06
N LEU A 76 6.71 -3.80 8.31
CA LEU A 76 6.17 -2.51 8.77
C LEU A 76 4.71 -2.28 8.34
N THR A 77 4.07 -3.25 7.68
CA THR A 77 2.64 -3.18 7.35
C THR A 77 1.81 -3.59 8.55
N GLN A 78 0.92 -2.71 9.00
CA GLN A 78 0.06 -2.96 10.16
C GLN A 78 -1.16 -3.82 9.81
N ARG A 79 -1.66 -4.55 10.82
CA ARG A 79 -2.90 -5.33 10.77
C ARG A 79 -3.91 -4.76 11.76
N MET A 80 -5.07 -4.34 11.28
CA MET A 80 -6.11 -3.69 12.06
C MET A 80 -7.37 -4.55 12.10
N GLU A 81 -7.77 -5.04 13.27
CA GLU A 81 -8.85 -6.03 13.41
C GLU A 81 -10.21 -5.54 12.89
N ASN A 82 -10.53 -4.26 13.09
CA ASN A 82 -11.84 -3.68 12.74
C ASN A 82 -11.82 -2.86 11.45
N ARG A 83 -10.94 -3.21 10.50
CA ARG A 83 -10.79 -2.50 9.22
C ARG A 83 -10.64 -3.48 8.06
N LEU A 84 -10.90 -3.00 6.86
CA LEU A 84 -10.69 -3.71 5.61
C LEU A 84 -9.77 -2.90 4.69
N PRO A 85 -9.18 -3.51 3.65
CA PRO A 85 -8.58 -2.77 2.54
C PRO A 85 -9.62 -1.89 1.84
N GLY A 86 -9.17 -0.82 1.19
CA GLY A 86 -10.00 -0.14 0.21
C GLY A 86 -10.29 -1.05 -0.98
N LEU A 87 -11.34 -0.74 -1.73
CA LEU A 87 -11.73 -1.49 -2.93
C LEU A 87 -11.96 -0.52 -4.08
N TYR A 88 -11.59 -0.93 -5.29
CA TYR A 88 -12.10 -0.30 -6.50
C TYR A 88 -12.58 -1.32 -7.52
N TYR A 89 -13.51 -0.86 -8.35
CA TYR A 89 -14.10 -1.62 -9.43
C TYR A 89 -13.82 -0.92 -10.76
N ILE A 90 -13.32 -1.66 -11.73
CA ILE A 90 -13.08 -1.19 -13.09
C ILE A 90 -14.14 -1.80 -14.00
N GLU A 91 -14.90 -0.94 -14.66
CA GLU A 91 -15.78 -1.31 -15.76
C GLU A 91 -15.13 -0.88 -17.08
N THR A 92 -15.04 -1.81 -18.03
CA THR A 92 -14.54 -1.51 -19.38
C THR A 92 -15.68 -1.66 -20.37
N ASP A 93 -16.02 -0.59 -21.07
CA ASP A 93 -17.09 -0.61 -22.06
C ASP A 93 -16.65 -1.22 -23.39
N ASP A 94 -17.58 -1.36 -24.33
CA ASP A 94 -17.33 -1.96 -25.65
C ASP A 94 -16.36 -1.14 -26.53
N THR A 95 -16.08 0.12 -26.17
CA THR A 95 -15.09 0.98 -26.82
C THR A 95 -13.70 0.86 -26.19
N GLY A 96 -13.59 0.20 -25.04
CA GLY A 96 -12.37 0.08 -24.25
C GLY A 96 -12.16 1.22 -23.24
N GLU A 97 -13.13 2.13 -23.08
CA GLU A 97 -13.07 3.17 -22.06
C GLU A 97 -13.25 2.54 -20.68
N ARG A 98 -12.44 2.99 -19.71
CA ARG A 98 -12.41 2.44 -18.35
C ARG A 98 -13.03 3.43 -17.37
N THR A 99 -14.08 3.00 -16.69
CA THR A 99 -14.70 3.71 -15.57
C THR A 99 -14.29 3.09 -14.25
N PHE A 100 -14.00 3.94 -13.26
CA PHE A 100 -13.49 3.51 -11.95
C PHE A 100 -14.44 3.94 -10.83
N TYR A 101 -14.78 2.99 -9.96
CA TYR A 101 -15.58 3.22 -8.76
C TYR A 101 -14.76 2.88 -7.52
N TYR A 102 -14.86 3.66 -6.46
CA TYR A 102 -14.00 3.53 -5.27
C TYR A 102 -14.79 3.44 -3.97
N TRP A 103 -14.49 2.43 -3.17
CA TRP A 103 -14.90 2.26 -1.78
C TRP A 103 -13.65 2.19 -0.90
N ARG A 104 -13.01 3.34 -0.68
CA ARG A 104 -11.74 3.43 0.07
C ARG A 104 -11.77 4.37 1.26
N ASN A 105 -12.90 5.01 1.54
CA ASN A 105 -12.96 6.09 2.54
C ASN A 105 -12.75 5.60 3.98
N GLU A 106 -12.87 4.30 4.24
CA GLU A 106 -12.64 3.69 5.55
C GLU A 106 -11.52 2.64 5.54
N ALA A 107 -10.71 2.61 4.47
CA ALA A 107 -9.61 1.66 4.32
C ALA A 107 -8.62 1.77 5.47
N ALA A 108 -8.12 0.61 5.94
CA ALA A 108 -7.11 0.52 6.99
C ALA A 108 -5.89 1.44 6.72
N ALA A 109 -5.45 1.51 5.46
CA ALA A 109 -4.32 2.32 5.00
C ALA A 109 -4.41 3.81 5.37
N LYS A 110 -5.61 4.36 5.60
CA LYS A 110 -5.78 5.76 6.03
C LYS A 110 -5.30 6.02 7.46
N PHE A 111 -5.27 4.98 8.28
CA PHE A 111 -5.14 5.08 9.74
C PHE A 111 -3.78 4.62 10.27
N TRP A 112 -2.81 4.31 9.39
CA TRP A 112 -1.52 3.74 9.80
C TRP A 112 -0.69 4.67 10.70
N LEU A 113 -0.99 5.97 10.73
CA LEU A 113 -0.38 6.99 11.61
C LEU A 113 -1.23 7.34 12.85
N GLU A 114 -2.32 6.60 13.07
CA GLU A 114 -3.31 6.83 14.13
C GLU A 114 -3.36 5.67 15.13
N SER A 115 -2.45 4.71 15.02
CA SER A 115 -2.34 3.53 15.89
C SER A 115 -1.29 3.68 16.98
N GLU A 116 -1.32 2.79 17.97
CA GLU A 116 -0.28 2.70 19.01
C GLU A 116 1.11 2.35 18.44
N GLN A 117 1.15 1.60 17.34
CA GLN A 117 2.40 1.19 16.68
C GLN A 117 3.00 2.31 15.82
N SER A 118 2.25 3.39 15.57
CA SER A 118 2.64 4.45 14.62
C SER A 118 3.98 5.09 14.98
N ALA A 119 4.22 5.40 16.26
CA ALA A 119 5.46 6.04 16.70
C ALA A 119 6.69 5.15 16.44
N ALA A 120 6.62 3.87 16.82
CA ALA A 120 7.72 2.92 16.62
C ALA A 120 8.00 2.65 15.13
N ILE A 121 6.95 2.61 14.29
CA ILE A 121 7.12 2.51 12.84
C ILE A 121 7.83 3.76 12.30
N CYS A 122 7.41 4.96 12.70
CA CYS A 122 8.08 6.21 12.30
C CYS A 122 9.55 6.26 12.74
N GLU A 123 9.86 5.85 13.97
CA GLU A 123 11.26 5.74 14.44
C GLU A 123 12.08 4.79 13.57
N THR A 124 11.48 3.66 13.18
CA THR A 124 12.14 2.70 12.28
C THR A 124 12.34 3.30 10.89
N LEU A 125 11.33 3.99 10.34
CA LEU A 125 11.40 4.66 9.04
C LEU A 125 12.44 5.78 8.99
N ALA A 126 12.68 6.48 10.10
CA ALA A 126 13.73 7.49 10.19
C ALA A 126 15.14 6.93 9.98
N THR A 127 15.31 5.60 10.05
CA THR A 127 16.57 4.90 9.78
C THR A 127 16.71 4.39 8.33
N PHE A 128 15.70 4.59 7.49
CA PHE A 128 15.74 4.12 6.10
C PHE A 128 16.57 5.04 5.22
N ASP A 129 17.21 4.47 4.19
CA ASP A 129 18.00 5.25 3.23
C ASP A 129 17.10 6.05 2.27
N TYR A 130 15.93 5.50 1.93
CA TYR A 130 14.98 6.12 1.02
C TYR A 130 13.55 5.97 1.54
N LEU A 131 12.80 7.08 1.47
CA LEU A 131 11.35 7.10 1.66
C LEU A 131 10.69 7.54 0.35
N TYR A 132 9.75 6.76 -0.14
CA TYR A 132 8.95 7.08 -1.32
C TYR A 132 7.47 7.14 -0.94
N LEU A 133 6.77 8.15 -1.44
CA LEU A 133 5.32 8.27 -1.35
C LEU A 133 4.79 9.02 -2.57
N SER A 134 3.49 8.90 -2.84
CA SER A 134 2.82 9.63 -3.92
C SER A 134 1.87 10.70 -3.39
N GLY A 135 1.27 11.47 -4.30
CA GLY A 135 0.17 12.36 -3.95
C GLY A 135 -1.04 11.61 -3.37
N ILE A 136 -1.29 10.37 -3.81
CA ILE A 136 -2.37 9.53 -3.27
C ILE A 136 -2.07 9.16 -1.82
N SER A 137 -0.82 8.81 -1.50
CA SER A 137 -0.39 8.51 -0.12
C SER A 137 -0.72 9.65 0.85
N LEU A 138 -0.56 10.91 0.42
CA LEU A 138 -0.95 12.07 1.23
C LEU A 138 -2.47 12.28 1.25
N ALA A 139 -3.13 12.15 0.10
CA ALA A 139 -4.55 12.46 -0.05
C ALA A 139 -5.45 11.63 0.88
N ILE A 140 -5.09 10.38 1.15
CA ILE A 140 -5.89 9.47 1.98
C ILE A 140 -5.79 9.78 3.48
N LEU A 141 -4.74 10.46 3.92
CA LEU A 141 -4.48 10.75 5.34
C LEU A 141 -5.30 11.94 5.83
N SER A 142 -5.63 11.93 7.12
CA SER A 142 -6.16 13.09 7.84
C SER A 142 -5.11 14.21 7.92
N PRO A 143 -5.49 15.49 8.13
CA PRO A 143 -4.53 16.58 8.31
C PRO A 143 -3.48 16.28 9.39
N THR A 144 -3.90 15.77 10.55
CA THR A 144 -3.01 15.37 11.65
C THR A 144 -2.02 14.28 11.24
N SER A 145 -2.49 13.26 10.51
CA SER A 145 -1.61 12.19 10.01
C SER A 145 -0.64 12.70 8.94
N ARG A 146 -1.04 13.66 8.09
CA ARG A 146 -0.12 14.33 7.16
C ARG A 146 0.97 15.10 7.89
N ASP A 147 0.64 15.83 8.95
CA ASP A 147 1.63 16.58 9.74
C ASP A 147 2.65 15.65 10.40
N LYS A 148 2.21 14.49 10.91
CA LYS A 148 3.10 13.44 11.42
C LYS A 148 4.05 12.92 10.33
N LEU A 149 3.52 12.60 9.15
CA LEU A 149 4.33 12.13 8.03
C LEU A 149 5.33 13.20 7.56
N LEU A 150 4.91 14.45 7.43
CA LEU A 150 5.80 15.54 7.04
C LEU A 150 6.88 15.83 8.08
N SER A 151 6.60 15.61 9.37
CA SER A 151 7.59 15.74 10.43
C SER A 151 8.65 14.64 10.37
N LEU A 152 8.27 13.42 9.97
CA LEU A 152 9.20 12.31 9.71
C LEU A 152 10.12 12.58 8.51
N LEU A 153 9.65 13.34 7.51
CA LEU A 153 10.38 13.60 6.25
C LEU A 153 11.36 14.79 6.33
N ARG A 154 11.44 15.48 7.47
CA ARG A 154 12.34 16.63 7.70
C ARG A 154 13.64 16.18 8.35
#